data_AF-A0A5C4ZXR6-F1
#
_entry.id   AF-A0A5C4ZXR6-F1
#
_cell.length_a   1.000
_cell.length_b   1.000
_cell.length_c   1.000
_cell.angle_alpha   90.00
_cell.angle_beta   90.00
_cell.angle_gamma   90.00
#
_symmetry.space_group_name_H-M   'P 1'
#
loop_
_entity.id
_entity.type
_entity.pdbx_description
1 polymer ?
#
loop_
_entity_poly.entity_id
_entity_poly.type
_entity_poly.pdbx_seq_one_letter_code
_entity_poly.pdbx_strand_id
1 'polypeptide(L)' 'MSKEQVIQAWKNPELREGATDLPAHPAGKSVKELSTEELEQVQGASDVQPETTPACAVAFTIGATVIFSVRNCK' A
#
# COMPACT_ATOMS: atom_id res chain seq x y z
N MET A 1 -26.37 -20.76 -15.58
CA MET A 1 -25.89 -19.38 -15.82
C MET A 1 -25.04 -19.35 -17.09
N SER A 2 -25.24 -18.38 -17.99
CA SER A 2 -24.34 -18.20 -19.14
C SER A 2 -23.01 -17.59 -18.69
N LYS A 3 -21.94 -17.76 -19.48
CA LYS A 3 -20.62 -17.22 -19.13
C LYS A 3 -20.65 -15.69 -18.98
N GLU A 4 -21.45 -15.03 -19.81
CA GLU A 4 -21.64 -13.60 -19.82
C GLU A 4 -22.36 -13.13 -18.55
N GLN A 5 -23.34 -13.89 -18.08
CA GLN A 5 -24.05 -13.61 -16.83
C GLN A 5 -23.13 -13.77 -15.61
N VAL A 6 -22.25 -14.78 -15.60
CA VAL A 6 -21.20 -14.94 -14.56
C VAL A 6 -20.30 -13.70 -14.55
N ILE A 7 -19.80 -13.31 -15.73
CA ILE A 7 -18.89 -12.17 -15.88
C ILE A 7 -19.58 -10.86 -15.47
N GLN A 8 -20.86 -10.67 -15.79
CA GLN A 8 -21.61 -9.49 -15.40
C GLN A 8 -21.84 -9.43 -13.88
N ALA A 9 -22.19 -10.54 -13.24
CA ALA A 9 -22.31 -10.63 -11.79
C ALA A 9 -20.96 -10.41 -11.09
N TRP A 10 -19.85 -10.85 -11.68
CA TRP A 10 -18.51 -10.51 -11.18
C TRP A 10 -18.12 -9.06 -11.39
N LYS A 11 -18.74 -8.31 -12.32
CA LYS A 11 -18.43 -6.89 -12.53
C LYS A 11 -19.35 -5.94 -11.76
N ASN A 12 -20.58 -6.35 -11.48
CA ASN A 12 -21.57 -5.52 -10.79
C ASN A 12 -21.89 -6.09 -9.39
N PRO A 13 -21.63 -5.35 -8.30
CA PRO A 13 -21.84 -5.83 -6.93
C PRO A 13 -23.29 -6.18 -6.62
N GLU A 14 -24.27 -5.42 -7.12
CA GLU A 14 -25.70 -5.70 -6.87
C GLU A 14 -26.13 -7.05 -7.48
N LEU A 15 -25.62 -7.35 -8.69
CA LEU A 15 -25.86 -8.63 -9.36
C LEU A 15 -25.09 -9.78 -8.70
N ARG A 16 -24.02 -9.47 -7.98
CA ARG A 16 -23.23 -10.45 -7.23
C ARG A 16 -23.94 -10.87 -5.95
N GLU A 17 -24.49 -9.92 -5.22
CA GLU A 17 -25.19 -10.17 -3.94
C GLU A 17 -26.50 -10.92 -4.14
N GLY A 18 -27.19 -10.68 -5.26
CA GLY A 18 -28.41 -11.41 -5.64
C GLY A 18 -28.18 -12.80 -6.24
N ALA A 19 -26.94 -13.23 -6.47
CA ALA A 19 -26.64 -14.49 -7.14
C ALA A 19 -26.24 -15.58 -6.12
N THR A 20 -27.11 -16.58 -5.94
CA THR A 20 -26.94 -17.67 -4.97
C THR A 20 -26.04 -18.81 -5.45
N ASP A 21 -25.64 -18.84 -6.72
CA ASP A 21 -24.93 -19.98 -7.32
C ASP A 21 -23.82 -19.52 -8.29
N LEU A 22 -22.98 -18.59 -7.84
CA LEU A 22 -21.81 -18.14 -8.59
C LEU A 22 -20.63 -19.10 -8.38
N PRO A 23 -19.93 -19.52 -9.45
CA PRO A 23 -18.66 -20.21 -9.29
C PRO A 23 -17.65 -19.32 -8.56
N ALA A 24 -16.70 -19.95 -7.87
CA ALA A 24 -15.63 -19.26 -7.18
C ALA A 24 -14.93 -18.26 -8.11
N HIS A 25 -14.76 -17.02 -7.63
CA HIS A 25 -14.14 -15.96 -8.43
C HIS A 25 -12.68 -16.33 -8.74
N PRO A 26 -12.20 -16.18 -10.00
CA PRO A 26 -10.85 -16.60 -10.40
C PRO A 26 -9.73 -15.84 -9.69
N ALA A 27 -10.01 -14.62 -9.20
CA ALA A 27 -9.07 -13.87 -8.35
C ALA A 27 -9.03 -14.33 -6.88
N GLY A 28 -9.74 -15.41 -6.53
CA GLY A 28 -9.81 -15.91 -5.17
C GLY A 28 -10.76 -15.12 -4.27
N LYS A 29 -10.59 -15.27 -2.95
CA LYS A 29 -11.38 -14.57 -1.94
C LYS A 29 -11.21 -13.05 -2.09
N SER A 30 -12.31 -12.31 -1.99
CA SER A 30 -12.24 -10.85 -1.94
C SER A 30 -11.50 -10.38 -0.68
N VAL A 31 -10.73 -9.31 -0.80
CA VAL A 31 -9.99 -8.64 0.31
C VAL A 31 -10.93 -8.12 1.42
N LYS A 32 -12.25 -8.28 1.27
CA LYS A 32 -13.29 -7.89 2.24
C LYS A 32 -13.35 -8.80 3.49
N GLU A 33 -12.70 -9.96 3.47
CA GLU A 33 -12.63 -10.86 4.64
C GLU A 33 -11.44 -10.60 5.56
N LEU A 34 -10.50 -9.71 5.21
CA LEU A 34 -9.40 -9.37 6.12
C LEU A 34 -9.94 -8.47 7.22
N SER A 35 -9.66 -8.83 8.47
CA SER A 35 -9.95 -7.94 9.60
C SER A 35 -9.10 -6.67 9.50
N THR A 36 -9.49 -5.60 10.21
CA THR A 36 -8.71 -4.36 10.26
C THR A 36 -7.25 -4.61 10.64
N GLU A 37 -7.02 -5.56 11.54
CA GLU A 37 -5.70 -5.96 12.02
C GLU A 37 -4.90 -6.71 10.94
N GLU A 38 -5.55 -7.58 10.16
CA GLU A 38 -4.90 -8.26 9.04
C GLU A 38 -4.57 -7.28 7.89
N LEU A 39 -5.42 -6.28 7.67
CA LEU A 39 -5.16 -5.20 6.72
C LEU A 39 -3.97 -4.34 7.16
N GLU A 40 -3.90 -3.98 8.45
CA GLU A 40 -2.76 -3.24 9.01
C GLU A 40 -1.44 -4.00 8.80
N GLN A 41 -1.43 -5.32 9.04
CA GLN A 41 -0.24 -6.15 8.80
C GLN A 41 0.17 -6.17 7.32
N VAL A 42 -0.78 -6.29 6.39
CA VAL A 42 -0.50 -6.26 4.94
C VAL A 42 0.01 -4.89 4.49
N GLN A 43 -0.52 -3.82 5.06
CA GLN A 43 -0.10 -2.44 4.77
C GLN A 43 1.26 -2.08 5.39
N GLY A 44 1.86 -2.99 6.16
CA GLY A 44 3.12 -2.75 6.85
C GLY A 44 2.91 -2.06 8.20
N ALA A 45 2.20 -2.72 9.12
CA ALA A 45 2.07 -2.35 10.55
C ALA A 45 3.39 -2.27 11.33
N SER A 46 4.53 -2.13 10.65
CA SER A 46 5.77 -1.73 11.28
C SER A 46 5.74 -0.21 11.43
N ASP A 47 6.07 0.27 12.63
CA ASP A 47 6.38 1.67 12.95
C ASP A 47 7.20 2.28 11.80
N VAL A 48 6.52 3.00 10.90
CA VAL A 48 7.19 3.75 9.83
C VAL A 48 7.84 4.90 10.55
N GLN A 49 9.03 4.67 11.12
CA GLN A 49 9.78 5.69 11.82
C GLN A 49 10.18 6.77 10.81
N PRO A 50 9.54 7.96 10.83
CA PRO A 50 9.91 9.04 9.94
C PRO A 50 11.33 9.54 10.23
N GLU A 51 11.86 9.18 11.40
CA GLU A 51 13.18 9.57 11.91
C GLU A 51 14.35 8.77 11.30
N THR A 52 14.09 7.77 10.46
CA THR A 52 15.15 7.07 9.71
C THR A 52 15.64 7.87 8.51
N THR A 53 15.77 9.20 8.67
CA THR A 53 16.71 9.95 7.84
C THR A 53 18.09 9.40 8.17
N PRO A 54 18.78 8.71 7.25
CA PRO A 54 20.08 8.13 7.57
C PRO A 54 20.97 9.27 8.08
N ALA A 55 21.53 9.11 9.28
CA ALA A 55 22.36 10.13 9.92
C ALA A 55 23.49 10.65 9.00
N CYS A 56 23.88 9.82 8.02
CA CYS A 56 24.74 10.21 6.90
C CYS A 56 24.25 11.47 6.18
N ALA A 57 22.97 11.59 5.81
CA ALA A 57 22.46 12.73 5.04
C ALA A 57 22.54 14.06 5.82
N VAL A 58 22.23 14.04 7.12
CA VAL A 58 22.31 15.23 7.98
C VAL A 58 23.76 15.61 8.26
N ALA A 59 24.63 14.64 8.56
CA ALA A 59 26.06 14.90 8.77
C ALA A 59 26.76 15.43 7.51
N PHE A 60 26.43 14.89 6.32
CA PHE A 60 27.00 15.36 5.05
C PHE A 60 26.54 16.78 4.70
N THR A 61 25.27 17.11 4.90
CA THR A 61 24.74 18.44 4.55
C THR A 61 25.26 19.54 5.47
N ILE A 62 25.31 19.30 6.78
CA ILE A 62 25.86 20.27 7.73
C ILE A 62 27.38 20.41 7.53
N GLY A 63 28.10 19.29 7.39
CA GLY A 63 29.55 19.31 7.17
C GLY A 63 29.94 20.05 5.89
N ALA A 64 29.26 19.78 4.77
CA ALA A 64 29.56 20.41 3.49
C ALA A 64 29.27 21.92 3.48
N THR A 65 28.16 22.35 4.09
CA THR A 65 27.78 23.77 4.14
C THR A 65 28.71 24.60 5.01
N VAL A 66 29.13 24.08 6.17
CA VAL A 66 30.12 24.75 7.05
C VAL A 66 31.47 24.87 6.36
N ILE A 67 31.97 23.80 5.73
CA ILE A 67 33.25 23.82 5.01
C ILE A 67 33.19 24.81 3.83
N PHE A 68 32.11 24.80 3.05
CA PHE A 68 31.92 25.72 1.93
C PHE A 68 31.86 27.19 2.40
N SER A 69 31.16 27.47 3.51
CA SER A 69 31.09 28.82 4.09
C SER A 69 32.46 29.31 4.55
N VAL A 70 33.20 28.51 5.33
CA VAL A 70 34.54 28.90 5.83
C VAL A 70 35.53 29.11 4.67
N ARG A 71 35.39 28.35 3.58
CA ARG A 71 36.29 28.46 2.42
C ARG A 71 36.00 29.67 1.53
N ASN A 72 34.74 30.09 1.42
CA ASN A 72 34.33 31.18 0.52
C ASN A 72 34.04 32.51 1.24
N CYS A 73 33.96 32.53 2.57
CA CYS A 73 33.82 33.74 3.38
C CYS A 73 35.13 34.15 4.08
N LYS A 74 36.28 33.71 3.54
CA LYS A 74 37.61 34.23 3.89
C LYS A 74 38.08 35.24 2.85
#